data_AF-A0A960R2A3-F1
#
_entry.id   AF-A0A960R2A3-F1
#
_cell.length_a   1.000
_cell.length_b   1.000
_cell.length_c   1.000
_cell.angle_alpha   90.00
_cell.angle_beta   90.00
_cell.angle_gamma   90.00
#
_symmetry.space_group_name_H-M   'P 1'
#
loop_
_entity.id
_entity.type
_entity.pdbx_description
1 polymer ?
#
loop_
_entity_poly.entity_id
_entity_poly.type
_entity_poly.pdbx_seq_one_letter_code
_entity_poly.pdbx_strand_id
1 'polypeptide(L)'
;MMRIGFLGAGIWLGSLAWLAAGDWPAYRADAARSGYSDEAIPNQLALRWVYRSALAPRPAWPNSDRIDFDQVFQPIIVGDLVLFGSSVDDQVVAIEAATGKVRWRVVTNGPIRFAPVVWEDRVFVAGDDGWLRALALQDGAELWKVRGGPDDRMVLGNERMISKWPARGGPVVVDGIVYFAAGIWPSDGVYLHAIEAKTGAAVWSNGDTGRLFMAQPHGGAEAESGVSAQGYLVAAGDQLIVPTGRAVPAFFDRKSGALQFYQLQQNQQRGGTRAMAADRFLFNAGCLFERETGNLSSQVGLGPSVAVGNGVVQADGRSLKASKWEDAQIIDRKGQSQSVRRLVEDRLVTMEREILDFIVAKGDAICGEDGRVCAVDYAGQRTVWWSHEVEGKALGLAAGNGRVVVSTDQGCVYGFDGVRGAPAVEIAGASKPGVPEVSEVARQAAEEILAKSSITEGYCVDLGAGDGDLAIALAARSKLQIYAVEADAGRVKSLRDRLIECGWYGDRIVVLQADPAKVPFP
;
A
#
# COMPACT_ATOMS: atom_id res chain seq x y z
N MET A 1 9.29 52.45 -40.41
CA MET A 1 8.59 51.16 -40.20
C MET A 1 9.33 50.41 -39.12
N MET A 2 8.85 50.46 -37.88
CA MET A 2 9.44 49.77 -36.73
C MET A 2 8.31 49.06 -36.00
N ARG A 3 8.27 47.74 -36.10
CA ARG A 3 7.29 46.88 -35.43
C ARG A 3 7.76 46.65 -33.99
N ILE A 4 6.97 47.11 -33.03
CA ILE A 4 7.11 46.74 -31.62
C ILE A 4 6.21 45.51 -31.42
N GLY A 5 6.83 44.37 -31.11
CA GLY A 5 6.15 43.12 -30.77
C GLY A 5 5.78 43.10 -29.29
N PHE A 6 4.49 42.86 -29.00
CA PHE A 6 4.01 42.51 -27.68
C PHE A 6 4.39 41.06 -27.36
N LEU A 7 5.19 40.85 -26.31
CA LEU A 7 5.37 39.57 -25.66
C LEU A 7 4.19 39.36 -24.70
N GLY A 8 3.25 38.50 -25.08
CA GLY A 8 2.21 38.01 -24.19
C GLY A 8 2.81 37.01 -23.20
N ALA A 9 2.85 37.37 -21.92
CA ALA A 9 3.08 36.43 -20.84
C ALA A 9 1.83 35.56 -20.69
N GLY A 10 1.91 34.31 -21.15
CA GLY A 10 0.88 33.30 -20.90
C GLY A 10 0.89 32.92 -19.43
N ILE A 11 -0.12 33.36 -18.69
CA ILE A 11 -0.42 32.85 -17.35
C ILE A 11 -0.95 31.43 -17.54
N TRP A 12 -0.12 30.43 -17.22
CA TRP A 12 -0.59 29.06 -17.03
C TRP A 12 -1.41 29.01 -15.75
N LEU A 13 -2.73 29.13 -15.87
CA LEU A 13 -3.66 28.75 -14.82
C LEU A 13 -3.63 27.22 -14.73
N GLY A 14 -2.76 26.68 -13.87
CA GLY A 14 -2.82 25.28 -13.47
C GLY A 14 -4.19 25.04 -12.85
N SER A 15 -5.00 24.20 -13.50
CA SER A 15 -6.25 23.71 -12.92
C SER A 15 -5.90 22.92 -11.66
N LEU A 16 -6.29 23.43 -10.49
CA LEU A 16 -6.31 22.64 -9.26
C LEU A 16 -7.20 21.43 -9.53
N ALA A 17 -6.59 20.24 -9.62
CA ALA A 17 -7.31 19.00 -9.80
C ALA A 17 -7.99 18.65 -8.47
N TRP A 18 -9.28 18.98 -8.36
CA TRP A 18 -10.14 18.39 -7.35
C TRP A 18 -10.37 16.92 -7.71
N LEU A 19 -10.42 16.03 -6.72
CA LEU A 19 -10.80 14.63 -6.94
C LEU A 19 -12.14 14.60 -7.68
N ALA A 20 -12.15 13.94 -8.83
CA ALA A 20 -13.32 13.87 -9.69
C ALA A 20 -14.25 12.75 -9.24
N ALA A 21 -15.54 12.89 -9.56
CA ALA A 21 -16.47 11.77 -9.45
C ALA A 21 -15.96 10.60 -10.31
N GLY A 22 -15.70 9.44 -9.69
CA GLY A 22 -15.14 8.26 -10.35
C GLY A 22 -13.71 7.91 -9.92
N ASP A 23 -13.00 8.81 -9.22
CA ASP A 23 -11.66 8.49 -8.70
C ASP A 23 -11.70 7.37 -7.66
N TRP A 24 -10.61 6.60 -7.62
CA TRP A 24 -10.27 5.60 -6.60
C TRP A 24 -8.99 6.05 -5.87
N PRO A 25 -9.05 7.10 -5.04
CA PRO A 25 -7.86 7.83 -4.57
C PRO A 25 -7.06 7.13 -3.45
N ALA A 26 -7.55 6.01 -2.93
CA ALA A 26 -6.95 5.31 -1.81
C ALA A 26 -7.08 3.79 -1.96
N TYR A 27 -6.32 3.03 -1.18
CA TYR A 27 -6.58 1.59 -1.02
C TYR A 27 -8.06 1.38 -0.70
N ARG A 28 -8.72 0.53 -1.49
CA ARG A 28 -10.15 0.21 -1.35
C ARG A 28 -11.07 1.45 -1.46
N ALA A 29 -10.75 2.32 -2.41
CA ALA A 29 -11.46 3.53 -2.83
C ALA A 29 -11.37 4.71 -1.84
N ASP A 30 -11.65 4.49 -0.57
CA ASP A 30 -11.91 5.57 0.38
C ASP A 30 -11.25 5.35 1.75
N ALA A 31 -11.45 6.31 2.66
CA ALA A 31 -10.90 6.25 4.01
C ALA A 31 -11.55 5.16 4.89
N ALA A 32 -12.75 4.69 4.54
CA ALA A 32 -13.45 3.59 5.20
C ALA A 32 -13.03 2.21 4.66
N ARG A 33 -12.28 2.18 3.55
CA ARG A 33 -11.82 0.99 2.81
C ARG A 33 -12.97 0.17 2.23
N SER A 34 -14.03 0.84 1.80
CA SER A 34 -15.27 0.22 1.33
C SER A 34 -15.03 -0.82 0.23
N GLY A 35 -14.09 -0.55 -0.69
CA GLY A 35 -13.88 -1.31 -1.93
C GLY A 35 -15.02 -1.18 -2.92
N TYR A 36 -15.78 -0.09 -2.81
CA TYR A 36 -16.93 0.22 -3.63
C TYR A 36 -16.72 1.51 -4.41
N SER A 37 -17.22 1.53 -5.64
CA SER A 37 -17.39 2.74 -6.45
C SER A 37 -18.83 2.85 -6.92
N ASP A 38 -19.39 4.06 -6.88
CA ASP A 38 -20.71 4.36 -7.46
C ASP A 38 -20.67 4.43 -9.01
N GLU A 39 -19.47 4.46 -9.59
CA GLU A 39 -19.28 4.44 -11.03
C GLU A 39 -19.48 3.02 -11.59
N ALA A 40 -20.19 2.91 -12.70
CA ALA A 40 -20.26 1.66 -13.45
C ALA A 40 -18.99 1.46 -14.28
N ILE A 41 -18.46 0.26 -14.30
CA ILE A 41 -17.42 -0.09 -15.28
C ILE A 41 -18.03 -0.21 -16.68
N PRO A 42 -17.22 -0.01 -17.75
CA PRO A 42 -17.68 -0.26 -19.10
C PRO A 42 -18.20 -1.69 -19.28
N ASN A 43 -19.29 -1.86 -20.04
CA ASN A 43 -19.91 -3.16 -20.34
C ASN A 43 -19.10 -4.07 -21.29
N GLN A 44 -17.87 -3.65 -21.59
CA GLN A 44 -16.85 -4.37 -22.32
C GLN A 44 -15.51 -3.88 -21.80
N LEU A 45 -14.54 -4.77 -21.65
CA LEU A 45 -13.20 -4.40 -21.19
C LEU A 45 -12.16 -4.99 -22.14
N ALA A 46 -11.23 -4.14 -22.57
CA ALA A 46 -10.09 -4.52 -23.39
C ALA A 46 -8.79 -4.18 -22.66
N LEU A 47 -7.82 -5.09 -22.73
CA LEU A 47 -6.48 -4.85 -22.21
C LEU A 47 -5.83 -3.70 -22.97
N ARG A 48 -5.30 -2.72 -22.23
CA ARG A 48 -4.57 -1.57 -22.77
C ARG A 48 -3.08 -1.69 -22.59
N TRP A 49 -2.68 -2.12 -21.41
CA TRP A 49 -1.27 -2.24 -21.09
C TRP A 49 -1.03 -3.21 -19.95
N VAL A 50 0.19 -3.72 -19.90
CA VAL A 50 0.72 -4.52 -18.79
C VAL A 50 2.02 -3.89 -18.35
N TYR A 51 2.09 -3.43 -17.10
CA TYR A 51 3.33 -3.10 -16.43
C TYR A 51 3.91 -4.35 -15.80
N ARG A 52 5.19 -4.66 -16.06
CA ARG A 52 5.88 -5.81 -15.48
C ARG A 52 7.08 -5.36 -14.67
N SER A 53 7.03 -5.51 -13.36
CA SER A 53 8.20 -5.33 -12.51
C SER A 53 9.28 -6.36 -12.84
N ALA A 54 10.55 -5.98 -12.69
CA ALA A 54 11.67 -6.91 -12.83
C ALA A 54 11.65 -7.99 -11.73
N LEU A 55 10.98 -7.71 -10.61
CA LEU A 55 10.88 -8.58 -9.45
C LEU A 55 9.43 -8.65 -8.95
N ALA A 56 9.02 -9.86 -8.59
CA ALA A 56 7.76 -10.07 -7.89
C ALA A 56 7.77 -9.38 -6.50
N PRO A 57 6.64 -8.84 -6.03
CA PRO A 57 6.48 -8.29 -4.68
C PRO A 57 7.04 -9.22 -3.60
N ARG A 58 7.70 -8.65 -2.59
CA ARG A 58 8.22 -9.41 -1.44
C ARG A 58 7.54 -8.98 -0.15
N PRO A 59 6.60 -9.79 0.36
CA PRO A 59 5.90 -9.50 1.59
C PRO A 59 6.86 -9.32 2.76
N ALA A 60 6.52 -8.40 3.66
CA ALA A 60 7.24 -8.20 4.90
C ALA A 60 7.17 -9.43 5.81
N TRP A 61 6.11 -10.23 5.65
CA TRP A 61 5.77 -11.37 6.49
C TRP A 61 5.37 -12.57 5.60
N PRO A 62 6.32 -13.18 4.86
CA PRO A 62 5.99 -14.17 3.83
C PRO A 62 5.33 -15.45 4.37
N ASN A 63 5.44 -15.70 5.68
CA ASN A 63 4.87 -16.88 6.35
C ASN A 63 3.59 -16.56 7.14
N SER A 64 2.90 -15.45 6.83
CA SER A 64 1.69 -15.04 7.55
C SER A 64 0.50 -14.80 6.62
N ASP A 65 -0.58 -15.54 6.84
CA ASP A 65 -1.85 -15.33 6.13
C ASP A 65 -2.71 -14.20 6.72
N ARG A 66 -2.30 -13.62 7.87
CA ARG A 66 -3.00 -12.51 8.55
C ARG A 66 -2.37 -11.16 8.30
N ILE A 67 -1.14 -11.14 7.80
CA ILE A 67 -0.38 -9.94 7.49
C ILE A 67 -0.01 -9.99 6.01
N ASP A 68 -0.91 -9.45 5.20
CA ASP A 68 -0.94 -9.66 3.75
C ASP A 68 -1.04 -8.35 2.94
N PHE A 69 -0.82 -7.21 3.58
CA PHE A 69 -1.03 -5.88 2.99
C PHE A 69 -0.13 -5.57 1.78
N ASP A 70 0.98 -6.30 1.62
CA ASP A 70 2.02 -6.09 0.61
C ASP A 70 2.31 -7.31 -0.29
N GLN A 71 1.32 -8.20 -0.43
CA GLN A 71 1.39 -9.33 -1.37
C GLN A 71 1.46 -8.89 -2.84
N VAL A 72 0.99 -7.69 -3.15
CA VAL A 72 0.95 -7.09 -4.50
C VAL A 72 1.17 -5.58 -4.44
N PHE A 73 1.41 -4.95 -5.60
CA PHE A 73 1.45 -3.49 -5.70
C PHE A 73 0.02 -2.94 -5.72
N GLN A 74 -0.48 -2.50 -4.57
CA GLN A 74 -1.86 -2.05 -4.44
C GLN A 74 -2.12 -0.77 -5.26
N PRO A 75 -2.96 -0.82 -6.32
CA PRO A 75 -3.14 0.30 -7.23
C PRO A 75 -4.24 1.27 -6.75
N ILE A 76 -4.09 2.54 -7.14
CA ILE A 76 -5.13 3.56 -7.07
C ILE A 76 -5.31 4.22 -8.44
N ILE A 77 -6.48 4.84 -8.66
CA ILE A 77 -6.80 5.53 -9.93
C ILE A 77 -7.24 6.96 -9.59
N VAL A 78 -6.56 7.96 -10.14
CA VAL A 78 -6.95 9.38 -9.98
C VAL A 78 -6.83 10.08 -11.32
N GLY A 79 -7.94 10.61 -11.82
CA GLY A 79 -8.06 11.18 -13.16
C GLY A 79 -7.55 10.25 -14.25
N ASP A 80 -6.43 10.63 -14.86
CA ASP A 80 -5.76 9.88 -15.93
C ASP A 80 -4.53 9.09 -15.44
N LEU A 81 -4.33 8.97 -14.13
CA LEU A 81 -3.20 8.27 -13.53
C LEU A 81 -3.61 6.99 -12.81
N VAL A 82 -2.78 5.97 -12.97
CA VAL A 82 -2.70 4.81 -12.08
C VAL A 82 -1.44 4.96 -11.23
N LEU A 83 -1.57 4.86 -9.91
CA LEU A 83 -0.42 4.95 -9.00
C LEU A 83 -0.32 3.71 -8.12
N PHE A 84 0.91 3.29 -7.83
CA PHE A 84 1.20 2.22 -6.88
C PHE A 84 2.60 2.39 -6.27
N GLY A 85 2.79 1.79 -5.09
CA GLY A 85 4.08 1.65 -4.44
C GLY A 85 4.67 0.26 -4.66
N SER A 86 5.99 0.16 -4.65
CA SER A 86 6.72 -1.09 -4.82
C SER A 86 7.50 -1.50 -3.57
N SER A 87 7.31 -2.76 -3.17
CA SER A 87 7.97 -3.37 -2.02
C SER A 87 9.38 -3.90 -2.31
N VAL A 88 9.85 -3.83 -3.56
CA VAL A 88 11.09 -4.50 -4.01
C VAL A 88 12.12 -3.59 -4.64
N ASP A 89 11.71 -2.45 -5.21
CA ASP A 89 12.60 -1.50 -5.87
C ASP A 89 12.46 -0.07 -5.31
N ASP A 90 11.89 0.05 -4.11
CA ASP A 90 11.71 1.28 -3.30
C ASP A 90 11.03 2.44 -4.03
N GLN A 91 10.25 2.16 -5.08
CA GLN A 91 9.65 3.18 -5.93
C GLN A 91 8.17 3.43 -5.66
N VAL A 92 7.76 4.66 -5.97
CA VAL A 92 6.38 5.03 -6.28
C VAL A 92 6.30 5.30 -7.78
N VAL A 93 5.32 4.70 -8.44
CA VAL A 93 5.16 4.78 -9.91
C VAL A 93 3.82 5.41 -10.22
N ALA A 94 3.80 6.38 -11.14
CA ALA A 94 2.59 6.89 -11.76
C ALA A 94 2.60 6.59 -13.26
N ILE A 95 1.53 5.98 -13.74
CA ILE A 95 1.33 5.53 -15.11
C ILE A 95 0.14 6.27 -15.70
N GLU A 96 0.29 6.80 -16.92
CA GLU A 96 -0.83 7.31 -17.70
C GLU A 96 -1.79 6.16 -18.04
N ALA A 97 -2.99 6.21 -17.49
CA ALA A 97 -3.95 5.12 -17.52
C ALA A 97 -4.43 4.75 -18.94
N ALA A 98 -4.37 5.68 -19.89
CA ALA A 98 -4.77 5.45 -21.28
C ALA A 98 -3.69 4.74 -22.11
N THR A 99 -2.41 5.06 -21.89
CA THR A 99 -1.31 4.63 -22.77
C THR A 99 -0.38 3.63 -22.11
N GLY A 100 -0.40 3.57 -20.78
CA GLY A 100 0.56 2.78 -20.01
C GLY A 100 1.94 3.44 -19.87
N LYS A 101 2.15 4.65 -20.39
CA LYS A 101 3.42 5.35 -20.25
C LYS A 101 3.63 5.78 -18.80
N VAL A 102 4.81 5.51 -18.27
CA VAL A 102 5.24 6.05 -16.98
C VAL A 102 5.30 7.57 -17.08
N ARG A 103 4.50 8.28 -16.27
CA ARG A 103 4.55 9.74 -16.17
C ARG A 103 5.71 10.19 -15.29
N TRP A 104 5.85 9.56 -14.14
CA TRP A 104 6.94 9.80 -13.21
C TRP A 104 7.19 8.59 -12.31
N ARG A 105 8.40 8.55 -11.75
CA ARG A 105 8.84 7.60 -10.73
C ARG A 105 9.58 8.36 -9.64
N VAL A 106 9.35 7.98 -8.40
CA VAL A 106 10.07 8.52 -7.25
C VAL A 106 10.72 7.37 -6.51
N VAL A 107 12.04 7.43 -6.37
CA VAL A 107 12.82 6.48 -5.60
C VAL A 107 12.89 6.95 -4.15
N THR A 108 12.51 6.05 -3.24
CA THR A 108 12.67 6.24 -1.80
C THR A 108 13.86 5.42 -1.29
N ASN A 109 14.08 5.40 0.03
CA ASN A 109 15.21 4.71 0.64
C ASN A 109 14.80 3.39 1.30
N GLY A 110 13.61 2.87 0.98
CA GLY A 110 13.16 1.57 1.46
C GLY A 110 11.80 1.16 0.86
N PRO A 111 11.38 -0.09 1.08
CA PRO A 111 10.16 -0.63 0.49
C PRO A 111 8.91 0.25 0.71
N ILE A 112 8.13 0.48 -0.35
CA ILE A 112 6.80 1.08 -0.28
C ILE A 112 5.76 -0.03 -0.31
N ARG A 113 5.17 -0.31 0.85
CA ARG A 113 4.34 -1.51 1.07
C ARG A 113 2.84 -1.26 0.96
N PHE A 114 2.42 0.00 1.00
CA PHE A 114 1.02 0.39 0.97
C PHE A 114 0.71 1.12 -0.32
N ALA A 115 -0.55 1.06 -0.74
CA ALA A 115 -1.07 1.91 -1.79
C ALA A 115 -0.81 3.38 -1.43
N PRO A 116 -0.45 4.24 -2.40
CA PRO A 116 -0.51 5.67 -2.21
C PRO A 116 -1.93 6.11 -1.83
N VAL A 117 -2.04 7.28 -1.20
CA VAL A 117 -3.33 7.94 -0.97
C VAL A 117 -3.29 9.36 -1.50
N VAL A 118 -4.34 9.80 -2.18
CA VAL A 118 -4.40 11.12 -2.82
C VAL A 118 -5.41 12.03 -2.14
N TRP A 119 -5.02 13.28 -1.95
CA TRP A 119 -5.92 14.37 -1.56
C TRP A 119 -5.50 15.64 -2.29
N GLU A 120 -6.43 16.22 -3.04
CA GLU A 120 -6.17 17.33 -3.96
C GLU A 120 -5.00 17.02 -4.92
N ASP A 121 -3.98 17.87 -4.96
CA ASP A 121 -2.82 17.79 -5.84
C ASP A 121 -1.66 16.95 -5.25
N ARG A 122 -1.92 16.14 -4.23
CA ARG A 122 -0.89 15.48 -3.41
C ARG A 122 -1.08 13.98 -3.31
N VAL A 123 0.03 13.27 -3.45
CA VAL A 123 0.15 11.83 -3.23
C VAL A 123 0.92 11.60 -1.93
N PHE A 124 0.33 10.90 -0.98
CA PHE A 124 0.98 10.54 0.28
C PHE A 124 1.44 9.09 0.24
N VAL A 125 2.69 8.86 0.63
CA VAL A 125 3.32 7.54 0.63
C VAL A 125 4.12 7.34 1.91
N ALA A 126 4.00 6.15 2.49
CA ALA A 126 4.73 5.73 3.67
C ALA A 126 5.67 4.58 3.31
N GLY A 127 6.92 4.64 3.79
CA GLY A 127 7.96 3.66 3.47
C GLY A 127 8.55 2.97 4.69
N ASP A 128 9.16 1.80 4.45
CA ASP A 128 9.97 1.10 5.45
C ASP A 128 11.20 1.92 5.88
N ASP A 129 11.57 2.98 5.15
CA ASP A 129 12.54 3.98 5.58
C ASP A 129 12.03 4.93 6.68
N GLY A 130 10.80 4.73 7.17
CA GLY A 130 10.23 5.41 8.35
C GLY A 130 9.68 6.79 8.07
N TRP A 131 9.49 7.16 6.81
CA TRP A 131 8.98 8.47 6.39
C TRP A 131 7.58 8.38 5.79
N LEU A 132 6.76 9.39 6.10
CA LEU A 132 5.63 9.82 5.28
C LEU A 132 6.13 10.91 4.33
N ARG A 133 5.84 10.80 3.04
CA ARG A 133 6.16 11.82 2.03
C ARG A 133 4.89 12.33 1.39
N ALA A 134 4.84 13.62 1.09
CA ALA A 134 3.88 14.20 0.16
C ALA A 134 4.58 14.53 -1.15
N LEU A 135 4.07 13.95 -2.24
CA LEU A 135 4.56 14.16 -3.59
C LEU A 135 3.51 14.95 -4.38
N ALA A 136 3.95 15.81 -5.28
CA ALA A 136 3.04 16.45 -6.23
C ALA A 136 2.46 15.38 -7.18
N LEU A 137 1.14 15.38 -7.35
CA LEU A 137 0.44 14.43 -8.23
C LEU A 137 0.91 14.55 -9.69
N GLN A 138 1.25 15.77 -10.12
CA GLN A 138 1.58 16.08 -11.51
C GLN A 138 2.90 15.46 -11.98
N ASP A 139 3.95 15.51 -11.16
CA ASP A 139 5.33 15.19 -11.55
C ASP A 139 6.12 14.39 -10.51
N GLY A 140 5.52 14.06 -9.37
CA GLY A 140 6.17 13.31 -8.29
C GLY A 140 7.16 14.13 -7.46
N ALA A 141 7.24 15.45 -7.62
CA ALA A 141 8.16 16.26 -6.81
C ALA A 141 7.86 16.12 -5.31
N GLU A 142 8.88 15.87 -4.48
CA GLU A 142 8.74 15.83 -3.02
C GLU A 142 8.41 17.25 -2.51
N LEU A 143 7.19 17.43 -2.00
CA LEU A 143 6.71 18.70 -1.45
C LEU A 143 7.14 18.87 0.00
N TRP A 144 7.00 17.79 0.77
CA TRP A 144 7.47 17.69 2.16
C TRP A 144 7.58 16.22 2.57
N LYS A 145 8.28 15.97 3.68
CA LYS A 145 8.29 14.67 4.35
C LYS A 145 8.35 14.79 5.86
N VAL A 146 7.77 13.84 6.56
CA VAL A 146 7.72 13.74 8.02
C VAL A 146 8.27 12.38 8.44
N ARG A 147 9.20 12.39 9.39
CA ARG A 147 9.74 11.18 10.01
C ARG A 147 8.73 10.67 11.04
N GLY A 148 8.38 9.39 10.99
CA GLY A 148 7.47 8.80 11.98
C GLY A 148 8.16 8.38 13.28
N GLY A 149 9.41 7.89 13.20
CA GLY A 149 10.19 7.52 14.38
C GLY A 149 10.91 8.70 15.05
N PRO A 150 11.46 8.50 16.27
CA PRO A 150 12.14 9.54 17.04
C PRO A 150 13.52 9.90 16.49
N ASP A 151 14.16 9.00 15.73
CA ASP A 151 15.50 9.21 15.16
C ASP A 151 15.68 8.45 13.83
N ASP A 152 16.91 8.43 13.30
CA ASP A 152 17.27 7.88 11.99
C ASP A 152 17.97 6.54 11.99
N ARG A 153 17.99 5.85 13.14
CA ARG A 153 18.60 4.52 13.23
C ARG A 153 17.98 3.56 12.24
N MET A 154 18.86 2.87 11.53
CA MET A 154 18.48 1.80 10.61
C MET A 154 18.80 0.43 11.22
N VAL A 155 18.07 -0.58 10.78
CA VAL A 155 18.28 -1.99 11.14
C VAL A 155 18.09 -2.87 9.91
N LEU A 156 18.69 -4.06 9.94
CA LEU A 156 18.34 -5.10 8.99
C LEU A 156 16.97 -5.69 9.36
N GLY A 157 15.98 -5.41 8.53
CA GLY A 157 14.62 -5.94 8.65
C GLY A 157 14.14 -6.43 7.29
N ASN A 158 13.66 -7.68 7.25
CA ASN A 158 13.21 -8.33 6.01
C ASN A 158 14.27 -8.32 4.90
N GLU A 159 15.51 -8.63 5.28
CA GLU A 159 16.68 -8.66 4.38
C GLU A 159 17.01 -7.32 3.72
N ARG A 160 16.55 -6.21 4.31
CA ARG A 160 16.73 -4.85 3.79
C ARG A 160 17.19 -3.95 4.94
N MET A 161 18.02 -2.96 4.65
CA MET A 161 18.32 -1.89 5.59
C MET A 161 17.12 -0.94 5.61
N ILE A 162 16.40 -0.92 6.73
CA ILE A 162 15.17 -0.15 6.91
C ILE A 162 15.24 0.68 8.19
N SER A 163 14.32 1.63 8.37
CA SER A 163 14.20 2.34 9.64
C SER A 163 13.92 1.36 10.77
N LYS A 164 14.48 1.63 11.96
CA LYS A 164 14.09 0.94 13.19
C LYS A 164 12.59 1.08 13.48
N TRP A 165 11.96 2.15 13.00
CA TRP A 165 10.52 2.37 12.99
C TRP A 165 10.02 2.49 11.56
N PRO A 166 9.83 1.36 10.84
CA PRO A 166 9.30 1.41 9.50
C PRO A 166 7.85 1.90 9.53
N ALA A 167 7.42 2.67 8.52
CA ALA A 167 6.07 3.22 8.46
C ALA A 167 5.08 2.17 7.94
N ARG A 168 4.63 1.27 8.83
CA ARG A 168 3.75 0.14 8.51
C ARG A 168 2.28 0.28 8.93
N GLY A 169 1.88 1.45 9.42
CA GLY A 169 0.47 1.86 9.44
C GLY A 169 0.16 2.64 8.17
N GLY A 170 -0.40 1.96 7.16
CA GLY A 170 -0.65 2.50 5.83
C GLY A 170 -1.51 3.77 5.86
N PRO A 171 -1.13 4.84 5.11
CA PRO A 171 -1.69 6.15 5.31
C PRO A 171 -3.19 6.23 4.94
N VAL A 172 -3.91 7.09 5.65
CA VAL A 172 -5.30 7.45 5.34
C VAL A 172 -5.44 8.97 5.41
N VAL A 173 -6.18 9.57 4.48
CA VAL A 173 -6.42 11.02 4.45
C VAL A 173 -7.92 11.28 4.53
N VAL A 174 -8.31 12.23 5.39
CA VAL A 174 -9.69 12.71 5.51
C VAL A 174 -9.66 14.13 6.07
N ASP A 175 -10.50 15.01 5.55
CA ASP A 175 -10.62 16.43 5.95
C ASP A 175 -9.28 17.19 5.93
N GLY A 176 -8.43 16.92 4.93
CA GLY A 176 -7.12 17.57 4.81
C GLY A 176 -6.09 17.15 5.86
N ILE A 177 -6.35 16.06 6.61
CA ILE A 177 -5.41 15.49 7.57
C ILE A 177 -5.02 14.08 7.12
N VAL A 178 -3.71 13.82 7.06
CA VAL A 178 -3.13 12.51 6.78
C VAL A 178 -2.75 11.84 8.09
N TYR A 179 -3.20 10.61 8.28
CA TYR A 179 -2.84 9.77 9.42
C TYR A 179 -1.94 8.65 8.95
N PHE A 180 -0.86 8.38 9.68
CA PHE A 180 0.04 7.27 9.44
C PHE A 180 0.70 6.82 10.75
N ALA A 181 1.28 5.62 10.75
CA ALA A 181 2.03 5.13 11.91
C ALA A 181 3.38 4.53 11.52
N ALA A 182 4.35 4.70 12.41
CA ALA A 182 5.70 4.15 12.30
C ALA A 182 6.11 3.38 13.54
N GLY A 183 6.80 2.25 13.34
CA GLY A 183 7.17 1.31 14.39
C GLY A 183 6.29 0.07 14.40
N ILE A 184 6.91 -1.07 14.69
CA ILE A 184 6.23 -2.37 14.76
C ILE A 184 6.40 -3.07 16.11
N TRP A 185 7.45 -2.72 16.86
CA TRP A 185 7.76 -3.34 18.14
C TRP A 185 7.36 -2.39 19.27
N PRO A 186 6.37 -2.74 20.10
CA PRO A 186 6.00 -1.93 21.26
C PRO A 186 7.19 -1.54 22.14
N SER A 187 8.14 -2.46 22.37
CA SER A 187 9.37 -2.21 23.13
C SER A 187 10.23 -1.07 22.56
N ASP A 188 10.21 -0.87 21.25
CA ASP A 188 10.92 0.23 20.59
C ASP A 188 10.06 1.48 20.45
N GLY A 189 8.77 1.41 20.75
CA GLY A 189 7.80 2.48 20.57
C GLY A 189 7.12 2.39 19.20
N VAL A 190 5.86 2.80 19.17
CA VAL A 190 5.05 2.94 17.96
C VAL A 190 4.43 4.32 17.98
N TYR A 191 4.56 5.03 16.87
CA TYR A 191 4.25 6.44 16.77
C TYR A 191 3.13 6.62 15.75
N LEU A 192 2.01 7.15 16.21
CA LEU A 192 0.85 7.48 15.39
C LEU A 192 0.79 8.99 15.22
N HIS A 193 0.52 9.47 14.00
CA HIS A 193 0.54 10.89 13.69
C HIS A 193 -0.73 11.31 12.96
N ALA A 194 -1.13 12.56 13.20
CA ALA A 194 -1.99 13.34 12.32
C ALA A 194 -1.20 14.51 11.77
N ILE A 195 -1.11 14.60 10.45
CA ILE A 195 -0.32 15.57 9.72
C ILE A 195 -1.24 16.38 8.81
N GLU A 196 -1.12 17.69 8.84
CA GLU A 196 -1.85 18.57 7.93
C GLU A 196 -1.35 18.34 6.49
N ALA A 197 -2.25 17.92 5.61
CA ALA A 197 -1.92 17.38 4.29
C ALA A 197 -1.19 18.38 3.39
N LYS A 198 -1.44 19.68 3.58
CA LYS A 198 -0.91 20.74 2.73
C LYS A 198 0.52 21.12 3.10
N THR A 199 0.82 21.25 4.39
CA THR A 199 2.09 21.81 4.88
C THR A 199 3.04 20.75 5.46
N GLY A 200 2.52 19.58 5.84
CA GLY A 200 3.31 18.60 6.59
C GLY A 200 3.44 18.93 8.08
N ALA A 201 2.73 19.94 8.58
CA ALA A 201 2.73 20.29 10.00
C ALA A 201 2.02 19.22 10.83
N ALA A 202 2.60 18.85 11.97
CA ALA A 202 1.96 17.94 12.90
C ALA A 202 0.74 18.61 13.55
N VAL A 203 -0.42 17.98 13.46
CA VAL A 203 -1.62 18.31 14.25
C VAL A 203 -1.49 17.69 15.63
N TRP A 204 -1.15 16.40 15.67
CA TRP A 204 -0.78 15.68 16.90
C TRP A 204 0.12 14.48 16.57
N SER A 205 0.85 14.03 17.59
CA SER A 205 1.66 12.81 17.56
C SER A 205 1.43 12.04 18.86
N ASN A 206 1.21 10.74 18.77
CA ASN A 206 1.02 9.83 19.89
C ASN A 206 2.11 8.75 19.84
N GLY A 207 3.07 8.83 20.75
CA GLY A 207 4.10 7.81 20.96
C GLY A 207 3.88 6.94 22.20
N ASP A 208 2.88 7.27 23.00
CA ASP A 208 2.64 6.65 24.31
C ASP A 208 1.89 5.32 24.16
N THR A 209 1.02 5.22 23.16
CA THR A 209 0.16 4.03 22.99
C THR A 209 0.88 2.84 22.39
N GLY A 210 2.10 3.03 21.89
CA GLY A 210 3.02 1.96 21.57
C GLY A 210 3.64 1.29 22.79
N ARG A 211 3.53 1.87 24.00
CA ARG A 211 4.09 1.34 25.26
C ARG A 211 3.10 1.46 26.41
N LEU A 212 2.19 0.50 26.49
CA LEU A 212 1.18 0.39 27.52
C LEU A 212 1.51 -0.75 28.47
N PHE A 213 1.39 -0.53 29.78
CA PHE A 213 1.29 -1.64 30.73
C PHE A 213 -0.17 -2.08 30.77
N MET A 214 -0.45 -3.29 30.28
CA MET A 214 -1.83 -3.74 30.10
C MET A 214 -1.97 -5.25 30.20
N ALA A 215 -3.21 -5.66 30.45
CA ALA A 215 -3.60 -7.04 30.51
C ALA A 215 -3.41 -7.75 29.16
N GLN A 216 -2.79 -8.93 29.20
CA GLN A 216 -2.44 -9.71 28.02
C GLN A 216 -3.49 -10.79 27.72
N PRO A 217 -3.54 -11.33 26.49
CA PRO A 217 -4.48 -12.38 26.09
C PRO A 217 -4.42 -13.68 26.91
N HIS A 218 -3.34 -13.86 27.70
CA HIS A 218 -3.19 -14.97 28.63
C HIS A 218 -3.76 -14.55 29.99
N GLY A 219 -4.87 -15.15 30.39
CA GLY A 219 -5.68 -14.72 31.54
C GLY A 219 -4.85 -14.46 32.80
N GLY A 220 -5.04 -13.27 33.39
CA GLY A 220 -4.37 -12.83 34.62
C GLY A 220 -2.95 -12.27 34.43
N ALA A 221 -2.38 -12.30 33.22
CA ALA A 221 -1.08 -11.70 32.95
C ALA A 221 -1.22 -10.22 32.55
N GLU A 222 -0.31 -9.39 33.06
CA GLU A 222 -0.08 -8.01 32.63
C GLU A 222 1.38 -7.85 32.22
N ALA A 223 1.64 -7.06 31.19
CA ALA A 223 2.98 -6.80 30.71
C ALA A 223 3.03 -5.45 29.97
N GLU A 224 4.25 -4.93 29.81
CA GLU A 224 4.50 -3.89 28.80
C GLU A 224 4.19 -4.45 27.41
N SER A 225 3.32 -3.76 26.71
CA SER A 225 2.76 -4.10 25.40
C SER A 225 2.37 -2.78 24.71
N GLY A 226 1.46 -2.81 23.74
CA GLY A 226 0.97 -1.59 23.10
C GLY A 226 0.42 -1.84 21.71
N VAL A 227 -0.08 -0.77 21.11
CA VAL A 227 -0.64 -0.79 19.76
C VAL A 227 0.51 -0.91 18.75
N SER A 228 0.64 -2.07 18.11
CA SER A 228 1.59 -2.32 17.01
C SER A 228 0.92 -2.06 15.67
N ALA A 229 0.98 -0.82 15.18
CA ALA A 229 0.30 -0.42 13.94
C ALA A 229 0.85 -1.18 12.72
N GLN A 230 0.03 -2.09 12.18
CA GLN A 230 0.37 -2.90 11.02
C GLN A 230 -0.88 -3.11 10.17
N GLY A 231 -0.89 -2.54 8.97
CA GLY A 231 -2.01 -2.62 8.04
C GLY A 231 -2.54 -1.25 7.62
N TYR A 232 -3.59 -1.25 6.79
CA TYR A 232 -4.19 -0.01 6.29
C TYR A 232 -5.03 0.65 7.38
N LEU A 233 -4.68 1.89 7.74
CA LEU A 233 -5.49 2.67 8.67
C LEU A 233 -6.87 2.98 8.05
N VAL A 234 -7.88 3.04 8.92
CA VAL A 234 -9.27 3.35 8.55
C VAL A 234 -9.70 4.62 9.29
N ALA A 235 -10.31 5.57 8.59
CA ALA A 235 -10.93 6.73 9.21
C ALA A 235 -12.44 6.71 8.94
N ALA A 236 -13.24 6.76 9.99
CA ALA A 236 -14.69 6.69 9.92
C ALA A 236 -15.33 7.63 10.95
N GLY A 237 -15.90 8.73 10.48
CA GLY A 237 -16.40 9.81 11.34
C GLY A 237 -15.27 10.45 12.15
N ASP A 238 -15.43 10.50 13.46
CA ASP A 238 -14.44 11.04 14.40
C ASP A 238 -13.41 9.99 14.86
N GLN A 239 -13.45 8.75 14.33
CA GLN A 239 -12.53 7.69 14.73
C GLN A 239 -11.45 7.43 13.69
N LEU A 240 -10.22 7.25 14.20
CA LEU A 240 -9.11 6.63 13.51
C LEU A 240 -8.93 5.22 14.07
N ILE A 241 -8.91 4.23 13.20
CA ILE A 241 -8.85 2.81 13.56
C ILE A 241 -7.56 2.23 13.00
N VAL A 242 -6.82 1.57 13.88
CA VAL A 242 -5.47 1.05 13.63
C VAL A 242 -5.51 -0.48 13.69
N PRO A 243 -5.41 -1.17 12.54
CA PRO A 243 -5.14 -2.61 12.54
C PRO A 243 -3.77 -2.89 13.17
N THR A 244 -3.67 -3.98 13.94
CA THR A 244 -2.44 -4.31 14.69
C THR A 244 -1.79 -5.62 14.27
N GLY A 245 -1.92 -5.97 12.99
CA GLY A 245 -1.44 -7.26 12.49
C GLY A 245 -2.26 -8.40 13.08
N ARG A 246 -1.62 -9.28 13.85
CA ARG A 246 -2.29 -10.50 14.38
C ARG A 246 -3.16 -10.25 15.62
N ALA A 247 -3.05 -9.07 16.22
CA ALA A 247 -3.84 -8.65 17.37
C ALA A 247 -5.07 -7.84 16.96
N VAL A 248 -5.97 -7.59 17.91
CA VAL A 248 -7.22 -6.87 17.67
C VAL A 248 -6.97 -5.41 17.25
N PRO A 249 -7.89 -4.79 16.49
CA PRO A 249 -7.75 -3.39 16.11
C PRO A 249 -7.84 -2.46 17.33
N ALA A 250 -7.12 -1.33 17.26
CA ALA A 250 -7.19 -0.24 18.23
C ALA A 250 -7.96 0.95 17.65
N PHE A 251 -8.68 1.66 18.51
CA PHE A 251 -9.56 2.77 18.14
C PHE A 251 -9.09 4.04 18.83
N PHE A 252 -8.99 5.12 18.05
CA PHE A 252 -8.50 6.41 18.49
C PHE A 252 -9.47 7.51 18.11
N ASP A 253 -9.55 8.55 18.94
CA ASP A 253 -10.16 9.80 18.56
C ASP A 253 -9.29 10.49 17.52
N ARG A 254 -9.87 10.81 16.36
CA ARG A 254 -9.15 11.36 15.21
C ARG A 254 -8.63 12.78 15.46
N LYS A 255 -9.34 13.56 16.28
CA LYS A 255 -9.01 14.98 16.52
C LYS A 255 -7.87 15.16 17.52
N SER A 256 -7.82 14.31 18.55
CA SER A 256 -6.84 14.40 19.64
C SER A 256 -5.74 13.33 19.57
N GLY A 257 -5.96 12.25 18.83
CA GLY A 257 -5.07 11.09 18.84
C GLY A 257 -5.17 10.24 20.12
N ALA A 258 -6.18 10.49 20.97
CA ALA A 258 -6.36 9.75 22.21
C ALA A 258 -6.86 8.32 21.93
N LEU A 259 -6.27 7.33 22.61
CA LEU A 259 -6.76 5.95 22.56
C LEU A 259 -8.14 5.87 23.22
N GLN A 260 -9.11 5.35 22.48
CA GLN A 260 -10.45 5.08 22.98
C GLN A 260 -10.57 3.63 23.44
N PHE A 261 -10.20 2.67 22.57
CA PHE A 261 -10.37 1.24 22.84
C PHE A 261 -9.19 0.42 22.32
N TYR A 262 -8.73 -0.53 23.16
CA TYR A 262 -7.81 -1.59 22.74
C TYR A 262 -8.08 -2.86 23.55
N GLN A 263 -9.06 -3.65 23.10
CA GLN A 263 -9.62 -4.79 23.84
C GLN A 263 -8.79 -6.08 23.69
N LEU A 264 -7.47 -5.98 23.87
CA LEU A 264 -6.52 -7.07 23.58
C LEU A 264 -6.78 -8.33 24.41
N GLN A 265 -6.93 -8.20 25.72
CA GLN A 265 -7.18 -9.35 26.59
C GLN A 265 -8.55 -9.99 26.32
N GLN A 266 -9.60 -9.18 26.17
CA GLN A 266 -10.97 -9.64 26.00
C GLN A 266 -11.18 -10.33 24.65
N ASN A 267 -10.64 -9.77 23.57
CA ASN A 267 -10.86 -10.26 22.21
C ASN A 267 -9.75 -11.18 21.70
N GLN A 268 -8.67 -11.37 22.48
CA GLN A 268 -7.54 -12.26 22.19
C GLN A 268 -6.87 -11.94 20.83
N GLN A 269 -6.38 -12.95 20.12
CA GLN A 269 -5.63 -12.83 18.86
C GLN A 269 -6.56 -12.88 17.64
N ARG A 270 -7.55 -11.98 17.61
CA ARG A 270 -8.54 -11.85 16.53
C ARG A 270 -8.29 -10.56 15.77
N GLY A 271 -7.31 -10.58 14.86
CA GLY A 271 -7.12 -9.46 13.95
C GLY A 271 -6.23 -9.79 12.76
N GLY A 272 -6.18 -8.85 11.84
CA GLY A 272 -5.43 -8.90 10.59
C GLY A 272 -5.13 -7.50 10.07
N THR A 273 -4.49 -7.39 8.91
CA THR A 273 -4.07 -6.10 8.36
C THR A 273 -5.06 -5.42 7.42
N ARG A 274 -6.08 -6.17 6.97
CA ARG A 274 -7.22 -5.62 6.23
C ARG A 274 -8.31 -5.22 7.20
N ALA A 275 -8.77 -3.98 7.08
CA ALA A 275 -9.88 -3.46 7.86
C ALA A 275 -10.81 -2.60 7.01
N MET A 276 -12.09 -2.62 7.32
CA MET A 276 -13.13 -1.85 6.63
C MET A 276 -14.17 -1.39 7.64
N ALA A 277 -14.52 -0.11 7.63
CA ALA A 277 -15.64 0.40 8.40
C ALA A 277 -16.93 0.29 7.56
N ALA A 278 -17.97 -0.31 8.12
CA ALA A 278 -19.28 -0.39 7.49
C ALA A 278 -20.36 -0.35 8.57
N ASP A 279 -21.34 0.53 8.39
CA ASP A 279 -22.37 0.79 9.40
C ASP A 279 -21.72 1.11 10.77
N ARG A 280 -22.20 0.54 11.88
CA ARG A 280 -21.61 0.76 13.21
C ARG A 280 -20.41 -0.16 13.50
N PHE A 281 -20.00 -0.99 12.54
CA PHE A 281 -19.00 -2.02 12.74
C PHE A 281 -17.68 -1.72 12.03
N LEU A 282 -16.63 -2.34 12.55
CA LEU A 282 -15.37 -2.55 11.88
C LEU A 282 -15.23 -4.03 11.52
N PHE A 283 -14.98 -4.31 10.25
CA PHE A 283 -14.58 -5.63 9.76
C PHE A 283 -13.07 -5.76 9.89
N ASN A 284 -12.59 -6.80 10.57
CA ASN A 284 -11.17 -7.13 10.63
C ASN A 284 -10.97 -8.63 10.92
N ALA A 285 -10.17 -9.33 10.10
CA ALA A 285 -9.93 -10.77 10.19
C ALA A 285 -11.20 -11.62 10.42
N GLY A 286 -12.22 -11.36 9.61
CA GLY A 286 -13.51 -12.07 9.65
C GLY A 286 -14.34 -11.87 10.90
N CYS A 287 -14.04 -10.83 11.66
CA CYS A 287 -14.77 -10.42 12.86
C CYS A 287 -15.42 -9.05 12.66
N LEU A 288 -16.57 -8.85 13.31
CA LEU A 288 -17.21 -7.54 13.48
C LEU A 288 -16.89 -6.99 14.87
N PHE A 289 -16.25 -5.83 14.92
CA PHE A 289 -16.04 -5.07 16.16
C PHE A 289 -17.00 -3.89 16.21
N GLU A 290 -17.68 -3.70 17.34
CA GLU A 290 -18.51 -2.52 17.58
C GLU A 290 -17.62 -1.29 17.70
N ARG A 291 -17.80 -0.29 16.83
CA ARG A 291 -16.95 0.91 16.81
C ARG A 291 -17.07 1.76 18.07
N GLU A 292 -18.23 1.73 18.72
CA GLU A 292 -18.50 2.50 19.94
C GLU A 292 -17.84 1.91 21.20
N THR A 293 -17.36 0.67 21.16
CA THR A 293 -16.82 -0.01 22.37
C THR A 293 -15.53 -0.81 22.13
N GLY A 294 -15.19 -1.10 20.87
CA GLY A 294 -14.11 -2.02 20.50
C GLY A 294 -14.41 -3.50 20.79
N ASN A 295 -15.62 -3.83 21.27
CA ASN A 295 -15.99 -5.21 21.59
C ASN A 295 -16.23 -6.04 20.33
N LEU A 296 -15.85 -7.31 20.37
CA LEU A 296 -16.25 -8.27 19.35
C LEU A 296 -17.78 -8.50 19.42
N SER A 297 -18.46 -8.25 18.32
CA SER A 297 -19.89 -8.54 18.15
C SER A 297 -20.10 -9.96 17.62
N SER A 298 -19.51 -10.29 16.47
CA SER A 298 -19.71 -11.59 15.81
C SER A 298 -18.56 -11.95 14.87
N GLN A 299 -18.56 -13.20 14.40
CA GLN A 299 -17.67 -13.68 13.34
C GLN A 299 -18.50 -13.88 12.07
N VAL A 300 -17.98 -13.38 10.95
CA VAL A 300 -18.66 -13.36 9.65
C VAL A 300 -17.91 -14.14 8.57
N GLY A 301 -16.73 -14.68 8.88
CA GLY A 301 -15.90 -15.45 7.94
C GLY A 301 -14.74 -14.63 7.40
N LEU A 302 -13.67 -15.31 6.97
CA LEU A 302 -12.38 -14.68 6.66
C LEU A 302 -12.29 -14.06 5.27
N GLY A 303 -13.23 -14.34 4.39
CA GLY A 303 -13.13 -13.92 3.00
C GLY A 303 -13.23 -12.40 2.83
N PRO A 304 -12.64 -11.87 1.74
CA PRO A 304 -12.73 -10.46 1.36
C PRO A 304 -14.17 -9.94 1.44
N SER A 305 -14.35 -8.69 1.84
CA SER A 305 -15.67 -8.09 2.04
C SER A 305 -15.69 -6.69 1.47
N VAL A 306 -16.79 -6.28 0.85
CA VAL A 306 -17.01 -4.95 0.26
C VAL A 306 -18.28 -4.36 0.86
N ALA A 307 -18.20 -3.14 1.39
CA ALA A 307 -19.36 -2.41 1.90
C ALA A 307 -20.14 -1.82 0.73
N VAL A 308 -21.44 -2.12 0.62
CA VAL A 308 -22.30 -1.64 -0.48
C VAL A 308 -23.62 -1.13 0.08
N GLY A 309 -24.00 0.11 -0.25
CA GLY A 309 -25.29 0.68 0.16
C GLY A 309 -25.64 0.41 1.64
N ASN A 310 -26.71 -0.36 1.88
CA ASN A 310 -27.17 -0.76 3.21
C ASN A 310 -26.72 -2.16 3.65
N GLY A 311 -25.60 -2.66 3.12
CA GLY A 311 -25.16 -4.03 3.31
C GLY A 311 -23.69 -4.27 3.02
N VAL A 312 -23.34 -5.54 2.90
CA VAL A 312 -21.98 -6.03 2.63
C VAL A 312 -22.06 -7.19 1.65
N VAL A 313 -21.17 -7.20 0.66
CA VAL A 313 -20.88 -8.38 -0.15
C VAL A 313 -19.64 -9.03 0.43
N GLN A 314 -19.65 -10.34 0.60
CA GLN A 314 -18.51 -11.09 1.10
C GLN A 314 -18.22 -12.28 0.18
N ALA A 315 -16.95 -12.51 -0.11
CA ALA A 315 -16.50 -13.72 -0.77
C ALA A 315 -16.40 -14.87 0.24
N ASP A 316 -16.88 -16.05 -0.13
CA ASP A 316 -16.68 -17.30 0.62
C ASP A 316 -16.30 -18.41 -0.36
N GLY A 317 -14.99 -18.61 -0.52
CA GLY A 317 -14.40 -19.50 -1.51
C GLY A 317 -14.86 -19.15 -2.93
N ARG A 318 -15.85 -19.89 -3.43
CA ARG A 318 -16.42 -19.74 -4.78
C ARG A 318 -17.77 -19.05 -4.80
N SER A 319 -18.09 -18.24 -3.81
CA SER A 319 -19.38 -17.55 -3.74
C SER A 319 -19.23 -16.09 -3.37
N LEU A 320 -20.03 -15.21 -3.97
CA LEU A 320 -20.27 -13.86 -3.49
C LEU A 320 -21.62 -13.81 -2.76
N LYS A 321 -21.57 -13.54 -1.47
CA LYS A 321 -22.74 -13.44 -0.60
C LYS A 321 -23.05 -11.98 -0.31
N ALA A 322 -24.13 -11.46 -0.87
CA ALA A 322 -24.66 -10.15 -0.55
C ALA A 322 -25.62 -10.25 0.65
N SER A 323 -25.38 -9.43 1.67
CA SER A 323 -26.17 -9.38 2.90
C SER A 323 -26.56 -7.95 3.22
N LYS A 324 -27.72 -7.75 3.86
CA LYS A 324 -28.22 -6.44 4.31
C LYS A 324 -28.16 -6.34 5.82
N TRP A 325 -28.01 -5.12 6.33
CA TRP A 325 -28.12 -4.86 7.76
C TRP A 325 -29.57 -4.96 8.22
N GLU A 326 -29.82 -5.71 9.29
CA GLU A 326 -31.11 -5.86 9.93
C GLU A 326 -30.97 -5.74 11.45
N ASP A 327 -31.89 -5.00 12.07
CA ASP A 327 -32.06 -5.01 13.52
C ASP A 327 -33.02 -6.14 13.91
N ALA A 328 -32.58 -7.03 14.80
CA ALA A 328 -33.34 -8.17 15.29
C ALA A 328 -33.40 -8.19 16.82
N GLN A 329 -34.43 -8.82 17.37
CA GLN A 329 -34.52 -9.13 18.80
C GLN A 329 -34.12 -10.60 19.01
N ILE A 330 -33.10 -10.84 19.83
CA ILE A 330 -32.70 -12.18 20.24
C ILE A 330 -32.89 -12.34 21.74
N ILE A 331 -33.26 -13.55 22.17
CA ILE A 331 -33.36 -13.88 23.59
C ILE A 331 -32.02 -14.52 24.00
N ASP A 332 -31.34 -13.91 24.96
CA ASP A 332 -30.08 -14.43 25.48
C ASP A 332 -30.27 -15.72 26.29
N ARG A 333 -29.16 -16.34 26.71
CA ARG A 333 -29.19 -17.58 27.51
C ARG A 333 -29.87 -17.42 28.89
N LYS A 334 -30.11 -16.17 29.33
CA LYS A 334 -30.77 -15.82 30.59
C LYS A 334 -32.24 -15.44 30.37
N GLY A 335 -32.77 -15.57 29.16
CA GLY A 335 -34.16 -15.24 28.84
C GLY A 335 -34.41 -13.75 28.62
N GLN A 336 -33.37 -12.91 28.54
CA GLN A 336 -33.52 -11.48 28.30
C GLN A 336 -33.49 -11.14 26.81
N SER A 337 -34.42 -10.31 26.37
CA SER A 337 -34.42 -9.77 25.00
C SER A 337 -33.30 -8.77 24.82
N GLN A 338 -32.51 -8.94 23.77
CA GLN A 338 -31.45 -8.04 23.35
C GLN A 338 -31.64 -7.67 21.89
N SER A 339 -31.51 -6.37 21.59
CA SER A 339 -31.47 -5.90 20.21
C SER A 339 -30.07 -6.13 19.64
N VAL A 340 -30.00 -6.81 18.50
CA VAL A 340 -28.76 -7.03 17.76
C VAL A 340 -28.89 -6.50 16.35
N ARG A 341 -27.82 -5.91 15.85
CA ARG A 341 -27.69 -5.54 14.44
C ARG A 341 -26.83 -6.59 13.75
N ARG A 342 -27.33 -7.18 12.68
CA ARG A 342 -26.68 -8.32 12.01
C ARG A 342 -26.78 -8.23 10.50
N LEU A 343 -25.93 -8.98 9.82
CA LEU A 343 -26.04 -9.24 8.39
C LEU A 343 -27.03 -10.38 8.16
N VAL A 344 -28.02 -10.15 7.31
CA VAL A 344 -28.95 -11.17 6.81
C VAL A 344 -28.69 -11.36 5.32
N GLU A 345 -28.48 -12.60 4.92
CA GLU A 345 -28.25 -12.96 3.54
C GLU A 345 -29.44 -12.55 2.67
N ASP A 346 -29.15 -11.80 1.61
CA ASP A 346 -30.13 -11.35 0.62
C ASP A 346 -29.97 -12.12 -0.69
N ARG A 347 -28.72 -12.40 -1.07
CA ARG A 347 -28.38 -13.04 -2.34
C ARG A 347 -27.04 -13.74 -2.29
N LEU A 348 -26.93 -14.82 -3.07
CA LEU A 348 -25.71 -15.56 -3.34
C LEU A 348 -25.46 -15.64 -4.85
N VAL A 349 -24.21 -15.48 -5.28
CA VAL A 349 -23.76 -15.74 -6.65
C VAL A 349 -22.61 -16.76 -6.59
N THR A 350 -22.77 -17.89 -7.26
CA THR A 350 -21.74 -18.94 -7.33
C THR A 350 -20.79 -18.70 -8.50
N MET A 351 -19.50 -18.89 -8.25
CA MET A 351 -18.41 -18.77 -9.20
C MET A 351 -17.82 -20.15 -9.54
N GLU A 352 -17.18 -20.24 -10.70
CA GLU A 352 -16.48 -21.46 -11.12
C GLU A 352 -15.15 -21.65 -10.36
N ARG A 353 -14.52 -20.53 -9.98
CA ARG A 353 -13.20 -20.46 -9.37
C ARG A 353 -13.25 -19.77 -8.01
N GLU A 354 -12.21 -19.97 -7.22
CA GLU A 354 -12.04 -19.31 -5.93
C GLU A 354 -11.76 -17.83 -6.12
N ILE A 355 -12.44 -17.00 -5.33
CA ILE A 355 -12.26 -15.55 -5.30
C ILE A 355 -11.20 -15.22 -4.25
N LEU A 356 -10.07 -14.65 -4.68
CA LEU A 356 -8.96 -14.27 -3.81
C LEU A 356 -9.13 -12.86 -3.23
N ASP A 357 -9.60 -11.92 -4.06
CA ASP A 357 -10.03 -10.58 -3.66
C ASP A 357 -11.09 -10.07 -4.64
N PHE A 358 -11.86 -9.05 -4.24
CA PHE A 358 -12.78 -8.39 -5.16
C PHE A 358 -13.14 -6.97 -4.72
N ILE A 359 -13.57 -6.18 -5.70
CA ILE A 359 -14.17 -4.86 -5.51
C ILE A 359 -15.53 -4.83 -6.19
N VAL A 360 -16.35 -3.84 -5.85
CA VAL A 360 -17.64 -3.61 -6.51
C VAL A 360 -17.65 -2.23 -7.18
N ALA A 361 -18.00 -2.20 -8.45
CA ALA A 361 -18.25 -0.98 -9.19
C ALA A 361 -19.72 -0.97 -9.60
N LYS A 362 -20.53 -0.18 -8.88
CA LYS A 362 -21.98 -0.12 -8.97
C LYS A 362 -22.64 -1.50 -8.83
N GLY A 363 -23.00 -2.13 -9.95
CA GLY A 363 -23.72 -3.40 -10.00
C GLY A 363 -22.84 -4.61 -10.30
N ASP A 364 -21.57 -4.39 -10.59
CA ASP A 364 -20.63 -5.43 -11.02
C ASP A 364 -19.56 -5.66 -9.95
N ALA A 365 -19.27 -6.93 -9.67
CA ALA A 365 -18.11 -7.31 -8.86
C ALA A 365 -16.96 -7.67 -9.80
N ILE A 366 -15.78 -7.10 -9.55
CA ILE A 366 -14.53 -7.45 -10.23
C ILE A 366 -13.77 -8.37 -9.28
N CYS A 367 -13.64 -9.63 -9.67
CA CYS A 367 -13.05 -10.69 -8.85
C CYS A 367 -11.67 -11.07 -9.36
N GLY A 368 -10.69 -11.03 -8.47
CA GLY A 368 -9.37 -11.60 -8.69
C GLY A 368 -9.34 -13.08 -8.32
N GLU A 369 -8.73 -13.88 -9.19
CA GLU A 369 -8.56 -15.34 -9.08
C GLU A 369 -7.08 -15.69 -9.30
N ASP A 370 -6.72 -16.97 -9.09
CA ASP A 370 -5.39 -17.46 -9.48
C ASP A 370 -5.30 -17.63 -11.01
N GLY A 371 -4.49 -16.80 -11.66
CA GLY A 371 -4.29 -16.79 -13.11
C GLY A 371 -5.38 -16.08 -13.91
N ARG A 372 -6.34 -15.41 -13.26
CA ARG A 372 -7.48 -14.77 -13.94
C ARG A 372 -8.06 -13.59 -13.15
N VAL A 373 -8.63 -12.64 -13.86
CA VAL A 373 -9.58 -11.65 -13.32
C VAL A 373 -10.90 -11.78 -14.08
N CYS A 374 -12.02 -11.61 -13.39
CA CYS A 374 -13.33 -11.63 -14.04
C CYS A 374 -14.26 -10.53 -13.52
N ALA A 375 -15.27 -10.19 -14.30
CA ALA A 375 -16.36 -9.31 -13.91
C ALA A 375 -17.68 -10.09 -13.95
N VAL A 376 -18.44 -9.96 -12.87
CA VAL A 376 -19.74 -10.62 -12.68
C VAL A 376 -20.78 -9.58 -12.31
N ASP A 377 -21.93 -9.64 -12.98
CA ASP A 377 -23.09 -8.83 -12.61
C ASP A 377 -23.74 -9.47 -11.37
N TYR A 378 -23.23 -9.07 -10.21
CA TYR A 378 -23.75 -9.58 -8.95
C TYR A 378 -25.15 -9.00 -8.69
N ALA A 379 -25.46 -7.79 -9.19
CA ALA A 379 -26.74 -7.11 -9.00
C ALA A 379 -27.93 -7.78 -9.71
N GLY A 380 -27.72 -8.30 -10.92
CA GLY A 380 -28.72 -8.95 -11.76
C GLY A 380 -28.74 -10.48 -11.66
N GLN A 381 -27.91 -11.08 -10.80
CA GLN A 381 -27.70 -12.54 -10.71
C GLN A 381 -27.28 -13.17 -12.06
N ARG A 382 -26.44 -12.47 -12.82
CA ARG A 382 -25.98 -12.94 -14.13
C ARG A 382 -24.59 -13.55 -14.06
N THR A 383 -24.27 -14.28 -15.12
CA THR A 383 -22.99 -14.97 -15.35
C THR A 383 -21.79 -14.02 -15.28
N VAL A 384 -20.59 -14.59 -15.17
CA VAL A 384 -19.36 -13.91 -15.57
C VAL A 384 -19.53 -13.40 -16.99
N TRP A 385 -19.52 -12.08 -17.19
CA TRP A 385 -19.74 -11.46 -18.50
C TRP A 385 -18.42 -11.03 -19.16
N TRP A 386 -17.35 -10.95 -18.38
CA TRP A 386 -16.00 -10.71 -18.88
C TRP A 386 -14.96 -11.41 -18.02
N SER A 387 -13.86 -11.82 -18.64
CA SER A 387 -12.66 -12.22 -17.92
C SER A 387 -11.41 -12.09 -18.78
N HIS A 388 -10.27 -12.03 -18.10
CA HIS A 388 -8.96 -11.99 -18.74
C HIS A 388 -7.96 -12.85 -17.94
N GLU A 389 -7.10 -13.58 -18.65
CA GLU A 389 -6.01 -14.32 -18.02
C GLU A 389 -4.94 -13.35 -17.51
N VAL A 390 -4.37 -13.63 -16.34
CA VAL A 390 -3.27 -12.84 -15.77
C VAL A 390 -2.21 -13.77 -15.21
N GLU A 391 -1.00 -13.26 -15.05
CA GLU A 391 0.10 -14.02 -14.44
C GLU A 391 0.01 -13.96 -12.91
N GLY A 392 -0.16 -15.14 -12.28
CA GLY A 392 -0.25 -15.31 -10.84
C GLY A 392 -1.58 -14.88 -10.24
N LYS A 393 -1.58 -14.60 -8.93
CA LYS A 393 -2.79 -14.29 -8.16
C LYS A 393 -3.18 -12.83 -8.33
N ALA A 394 -4.39 -12.57 -8.85
CA ALA A 394 -4.96 -11.22 -8.88
C ALA A 394 -5.49 -10.83 -7.50
N LEU A 395 -4.83 -9.87 -6.84
CA LEU A 395 -5.16 -9.45 -5.47
C LEU A 395 -5.32 -7.93 -5.32
N GLY A 396 -4.66 -7.14 -6.18
CA GLY A 396 -4.74 -5.69 -6.13
C GLY A 396 -5.74 -5.19 -7.16
N LEU A 397 -6.83 -4.56 -6.74
CA LEU A 397 -7.92 -4.19 -7.63
C LEU A 397 -8.34 -2.74 -7.40
N ALA A 398 -8.52 -2.00 -8.49
CA ALA A 398 -9.12 -0.67 -8.49
C ALA A 398 -10.01 -0.48 -9.71
N ALA A 399 -11.13 0.22 -9.55
CA ALA A 399 -12.04 0.54 -10.64
C ALA A 399 -12.54 1.98 -10.52
N GLY A 400 -12.35 2.77 -11.57
CA GLY A 400 -12.67 4.19 -11.57
C GLY A 400 -12.29 4.86 -12.88
N ASN A 401 -12.95 5.97 -13.21
CA ASN A 401 -12.76 6.73 -14.44
C ASN A 401 -12.87 5.86 -15.70
N GLY A 402 -13.85 4.97 -15.74
CA GLY A 402 -14.10 4.03 -16.83
C GLY A 402 -13.02 2.96 -17.03
N ARG A 403 -12.22 2.67 -15.99
CA ARG A 403 -11.09 1.73 -16.05
C ARG A 403 -11.15 0.68 -14.95
N VAL A 404 -10.48 -0.44 -15.21
CA VAL A 404 -10.18 -1.47 -14.22
C VAL A 404 -8.67 -1.70 -14.21
N VAL A 405 -8.08 -1.73 -13.02
CA VAL A 405 -6.65 -2.02 -12.82
C VAL A 405 -6.51 -3.23 -11.93
N VAL A 406 -5.60 -4.13 -12.31
CA VAL A 406 -5.35 -5.40 -11.62
C VAL A 406 -3.86 -5.57 -11.35
N SER A 407 -3.45 -5.79 -10.11
CA SER A 407 -2.08 -6.14 -9.73
C SER A 407 -2.00 -7.56 -9.21
N THR A 408 -0.89 -8.25 -9.56
CA THR A 408 -0.67 -9.65 -9.22
C THR A 408 0.57 -9.88 -8.36
N ASP A 409 0.62 -11.04 -7.73
CA ASP A 409 1.75 -11.49 -6.89
C ASP A 409 3.04 -11.79 -7.67
N GLN A 410 3.00 -11.73 -9.01
CA GLN A 410 4.17 -11.81 -9.89
C GLN A 410 4.72 -10.43 -10.28
N GLY A 411 4.15 -9.35 -9.75
CA GLY A 411 4.61 -7.99 -10.03
C GLY A 411 4.11 -7.41 -11.35
N CYS A 412 3.05 -7.98 -11.91
CA CYS A 412 2.35 -7.42 -13.05
C CYS A 412 1.23 -6.47 -12.59
N VAL A 413 1.02 -5.38 -13.33
CA VAL A 413 -0.12 -4.46 -13.19
C VAL A 413 -0.77 -4.30 -14.56
N TYR A 414 -2.03 -4.69 -14.69
CA TYR A 414 -2.80 -4.67 -15.93
C TYR A 414 -3.77 -3.49 -15.92
N GLY A 415 -3.87 -2.76 -17.03
CA GLY A 415 -4.85 -1.71 -17.24
C GLY A 415 -5.87 -2.10 -18.30
N PHE A 416 -7.15 -1.97 -17.97
CA PHE A 416 -8.28 -2.25 -18.85
C PHE A 416 -9.19 -1.01 -18.98
N ASP A 417 -9.78 -0.82 -20.16
CA ASP A 417 -10.82 0.19 -20.40
C ASP A 417 -11.87 -0.31 -21.41
N GLY A 418 -12.88 0.52 -21.68
CA GLY A 418 -13.99 0.19 -22.60
C GLY A 418 -13.76 0.48 -24.09
N VAL A 419 -12.59 0.97 -24.50
CA VAL A 419 -12.30 1.33 -25.89
C VAL A 419 -12.06 0.04 -26.73
N ARG A 420 -12.20 0.09 -28.06
CA ARG A 420 -11.89 -1.06 -28.94
C ARG A 420 -10.71 -0.73 -29.86
N GLY A 421 -9.96 -1.76 -30.24
CA GLY A 421 -9.07 -1.71 -31.43
C GLY A 421 -7.66 -1.17 -31.24
N ALA A 422 -7.27 -0.66 -30.06
CA ALA A 422 -5.86 -0.39 -29.78
C ALA A 422 -5.18 -1.67 -29.24
N PRO A 423 -4.01 -2.08 -29.78
CA PRO A 423 -3.27 -3.21 -29.26
C PRO A 423 -2.78 -2.93 -27.84
N ALA A 424 -2.73 -3.97 -27.01
CA ALA A 424 -2.14 -3.85 -25.69
C ALA A 424 -0.62 -3.58 -25.80
N VAL A 425 -0.09 -2.74 -24.92
CA VAL A 425 1.34 -2.43 -24.84
C VAL A 425 1.93 -3.01 -23.56
N GLU A 426 3.03 -3.74 -23.68
CA GLU A 426 3.80 -4.19 -22.51
C GLU A 426 4.82 -3.11 -22.11
N ILE A 427 4.85 -2.78 -20.82
CA ILE A 427 5.75 -1.80 -20.21
C ILE A 427 6.63 -2.57 -19.25
N ALA A 428 7.90 -2.69 -19.57
CA ALA A 428 8.86 -3.25 -18.64
C ALA A 428 9.19 -2.23 -17.54
N GLY A 429 9.26 -2.69 -16.29
CA GLY A 429 9.78 -1.93 -15.15
C GLY A 429 11.26 -1.63 -15.27
N ALA A 430 11.99 -2.47 -16.01
CA ALA A 430 13.38 -2.26 -16.43
C ALA A 430 13.46 -2.27 -17.97
N SER A 431 14.07 -1.25 -18.56
CA SER A 431 14.16 -1.12 -20.02
C SER A 431 15.21 -2.03 -20.67
N LYS A 432 16.25 -2.44 -19.93
CA LYS A 432 17.38 -3.26 -20.43
C LYS A 432 17.90 -4.23 -19.35
N PRO A 433 17.24 -5.38 -19.14
CA PRO A 433 17.71 -6.37 -18.18
C PRO A 433 19.13 -6.83 -18.52
N GLY A 434 20.08 -6.71 -17.60
CA GLY A 434 21.47 -7.09 -17.84
C GLY A 434 22.44 -6.56 -16.79
N VAL A 435 23.72 -6.95 -16.88
CA VAL A 435 24.79 -6.39 -16.06
C VAL A 435 25.19 -5.03 -16.64
N PRO A 436 25.09 -3.92 -15.90
CA PRO A 436 25.56 -2.63 -16.39
C PRO A 436 27.06 -2.64 -16.71
N GLU A 437 27.48 -1.87 -17.72
CA GLU A 437 28.90 -1.69 -18.03
C GLU A 437 29.61 -0.95 -16.89
N VAL A 438 30.81 -1.41 -16.55
CA VAL A 438 31.67 -0.85 -15.50
C VAL A 438 33.11 -0.74 -15.98
N SER A 439 33.87 0.17 -15.38
CA SER A 439 35.29 0.33 -15.67
C SER A 439 36.11 -0.92 -15.34
N GLU A 440 37.20 -1.12 -16.09
CA GLU A 440 38.15 -2.22 -15.85
C GLU A 440 38.80 -2.14 -14.47
N VAL A 441 39.01 -0.92 -13.95
CA VAL A 441 39.53 -0.69 -12.59
C VAL A 441 38.56 -1.20 -11.54
N ALA A 442 37.27 -0.87 -11.66
CA ALA A 442 36.24 -1.37 -10.74
C ALA A 442 36.12 -2.91 -10.81
N ARG A 443 36.26 -3.48 -12.01
CA ARG A 443 36.26 -4.93 -12.22
C ARG A 443 37.37 -5.62 -11.44
N GLN A 444 38.61 -5.13 -11.58
CA GLN A 444 39.78 -5.67 -10.90
C GLN A 444 39.69 -5.48 -9.38
N ALA A 445 39.24 -4.31 -8.93
CA ALA A 445 39.03 -4.03 -7.51
C ALA A 445 38.01 -4.98 -6.88
N ALA A 446 36.88 -5.23 -7.54
CA ALA A 446 35.88 -6.19 -7.07
C ALA A 446 36.46 -7.61 -6.94
N GLU A 447 37.24 -8.06 -7.93
CA GLU A 447 37.91 -9.37 -7.89
C GLU A 447 38.88 -9.49 -6.72
N GLU A 448 39.69 -8.45 -6.48
CA GLU A 448 40.63 -8.40 -5.37
C GLU A 448 39.92 -8.38 -4.01
N ILE A 449 38.87 -7.56 -3.86
CA ILE A 449 38.08 -7.47 -2.62
C ILE A 449 37.46 -8.82 -2.27
N LEU A 450 36.81 -9.48 -3.23
CA LEU A 450 36.17 -10.78 -3.01
C LEU A 450 37.21 -11.86 -2.69
N ALA A 451 38.36 -11.86 -3.37
CA ALA A 451 39.44 -12.81 -3.09
C ALA A 451 40.05 -12.63 -1.70
N LYS A 452 40.31 -11.38 -1.28
CA LYS A 452 40.93 -11.08 0.02
C LYS A 452 39.98 -11.28 1.20
N SER A 453 38.72 -10.88 1.03
CA SER A 453 37.72 -11.02 2.10
C SER A 453 37.20 -12.45 2.23
N SER A 454 37.18 -13.22 1.13
CA SER A 454 36.44 -14.48 1.01
C SER A 454 34.93 -14.36 1.30
N ILE A 455 34.39 -13.14 1.29
CA ILE A 455 32.97 -12.86 1.54
C ILE A 455 32.27 -12.72 0.19
N THR A 456 31.34 -13.62 -0.11
CA THR A 456 30.58 -13.61 -1.38
C THR A 456 29.06 -13.53 -1.18
N GLU A 457 28.58 -13.47 0.05
CA GLU A 457 27.16 -13.34 0.41
C GLU A 457 27.00 -12.50 1.68
N GLY A 458 25.81 -11.94 1.89
CA GLY A 458 25.52 -11.00 2.98
C GLY A 458 25.43 -9.56 2.48
N TYR A 459 25.97 -8.62 3.25
CA TYR A 459 25.83 -7.18 3.00
C TYR A 459 27.18 -6.52 2.79
N CYS A 460 27.24 -5.55 1.87
CA CYS A 460 28.41 -4.72 1.62
C CYS A 460 27.98 -3.26 1.59
N VAL A 461 28.77 -2.39 2.20
CA VAL A 461 28.58 -0.93 2.14
C VAL A 461 29.71 -0.34 1.31
N ASP A 462 29.36 0.32 0.21
CA ASP A 462 30.28 1.03 -0.67
C ASP A 462 30.20 2.52 -0.35
N LEU A 463 31.14 3.01 0.46
CA LEU A 463 31.17 4.38 0.97
C LEU A 463 31.86 5.31 -0.03
N GLY A 464 31.16 6.35 -0.49
CA GLY A 464 31.67 7.25 -1.51
C GLY A 464 31.64 6.59 -2.88
N ALA A 465 30.52 5.93 -3.20
CA ALA A 465 30.37 5.04 -4.35
C ALA A 465 30.63 5.71 -5.71
N GLY A 466 30.61 7.05 -5.80
CA GLY A 466 30.91 7.77 -7.02
C GLY A 466 29.89 7.47 -8.11
N ASP A 467 30.34 6.88 -9.22
CA ASP A 467 29.49 6.42 -10.32
C ASP A 467 28.84 5.05 -10.07
N GLY A 468 29.20 4.37 -8.97
CA GLY A 468 28.67 3.07 -8.58
C GLY A 468 29.26 1.88 -9.34
N ASP A 469 30.33 2.07 -10.12
CA ASP A 469 30.93 0.98 -10.88
C ASP A 469 31.45 -0.15 -9.98
N LEU A 470 32.03 0.18 -8.82
CA LEU A 470 32.49 -0.83 -7.86
C LEU A 470 31.30 -1.63 -7.30
N ALA A 471 30.24 -0.95 -6.85
CA ALA A 471 29.03 -1.60 -6.38
C ALA A 471 28.45 -2.58 -7.41
N ILE A 472 28.39 -2.19 -8.68
CA ILE A 472 27.91 -3.05 -9.77
C ILE A 472 28.86 -4.22 -10.00
N ALA A 473 30.18 -3.97 -10.05
CA ALA A 473 31.18 -5.01 -10.26
C ALA A 473 31.17 -6.08 -9.15
N LEU A 474 30.96 -5.66 -7.89
CA LEU A 474 30.79 -6.53 -6.72
C LEU A 474 29.49 -7.33 -6.81
N ALA A 475 28.36 -6.67 -7.07
CA ALA A 475 27.06 -7.33 -7.18
C ALA A 475 27.00 -8.34 -8.33
N ALA A 476 27.74 -8.11 -9.43
CA ALA A 476 27.83 -9.02 -10.57
C ALA A 476 28.62 -10.31 -10.28
N ARG A 477 29.50 -10.30 -9.27
CA ARG A 477 30.44 -11.40 -8.96
C ARG A 477 30.14 -12.08 -7.62
N SER A 478 29.08 -11.66 -6.94
CA SER A 478 28.74 -12.13 -5.60
C SER A 478 27.23 -12.14 -5.39
N LYS A 479 26.80 -12.74 -4.28
CA LYS A 479 25.43 -12.68 -3.76
C LYS A 479 25.23 -11.55 -2.76
N LEU A 480 26.22 -10.66 -2.61
CA LEU A 480 26.13 -9.52 -1.69
C LEU A 480 25.00 -8.57 -2.07
N GLN A 481 24.22 -8.10 -1.10
CA GLN A 481 23.44 -6.89 -1.26
C GLN A 481 24.32 -5.68 -0.99
N ILE A 482 24.40 -4.77 -1.96
CA ILE A 482 25.28 -3.61 -1.88
C ILE A 482 24.49 -2.35 -1.50
N TYR A 483 24.96 -1.64 -0.49
CA TYR A 483 24.48 -0.31 -0.12
C TYR A 483 25.53 0.71 -0.55
N ALA A 484 25.31 1.30 -1.72
CA ALA A 484 26.14 2.37 -2.26
C ALA A 484 25.74 3.69 -1.60
N VAL A 485 26.69 4.37 -0.97
CA VAL A 485 26.47 5.64 -0.28
C VAL A 485 27.20 6.74 -1.04
N GLU A 486 26.46 7.76 -1.44
CA GLU A 486 27.01 8.89 -2.21
C GLU A 486 26.38 10.20 -1.74
N ALA A 487 27.19 11.25 -1.62
CA ALA A 487 26.72 12.56 -1.14
C ALA A 487 26.11 13.41 -2.25
N ASP A 488 26.65 13.30 -3.48
CA ASP A 488 26.23 14.13 -4.61
C ASP A 488 24.87 13.66 -5.17
N ALA A 489 23.88 14.55 -5.12
CA ALA A 489 22.52 14.27 -5.57
C ALA A 489 22.45 13.89 -7.06
N GLY A 490 23.31 14.49 -7.90
CA GLY A 490 23.37 14.23 -9.33
C GLY A 490 23.87 12.81 -9.62
N ARG A 491 24.97 12.41 -8.97
CA ARG A 491 25.51 11.05 -9.05
C ARG A 491 24.54 10.01 -8.50
N VAL A 492 23.91 10.28 -7.35
CA VAL A 492 22.87 9.40 -6.79
C VAL A 492 21.74 9.20 -7.79
N LYS A 493 21.20 10.28 -8.37
CA LYS A 493 20.12 10.18 -9.37
C LYS A 493 20.58 9.37 -10.58
N SER A 494 21.73 9.70 -11.15
CA SER A 494 22.27 9.00 -12.32
C SER A 494 22.50 7.52 -12.08
N LEU A 495 23.01 7.15 -10.90
CA LEU A 495 23.23 5.75 -10.53
C LEU A 495 21.92 5.02 -10.31
N ARG A 496 20.95 5.62 -9.62
CA ARG A 496 19.60 5.06 -9.46
C ARG A 496 18.93 4.80 -10.80
N ASP A 497 18.94 5.78 -11.70
CA ASP A 497 18.38 5.65 -13.04
C ASP A 497 19.04 4.48 -13.80
N ARG A 498 20.39 4.42 -13.81
CA ARG A 498 21.15 3.31 -14.42
C ARG A 498 20.77 1.94 -13.86
N LEU A 499 20.63 1.83 -12.54
CA LEU A 499 20.29 0.58 -11.86
C LEU A 499 18.84 0.15 -12.08
N ILE A 500 17.90 1.11 -12.16
CA ILE A 500 16.48 0.85 -12.45
C ILE A 500 16.33 0.36 -13.88
N GLU A 501 16.97 1.02 -14.85
CA GLU A 501 16.94 0.62 -16.26
C GLU A 501 17.40 -0.84 -16.46
N CYS A 502 18.34 -1.30 -15.64
CA CYS A 502 18.86 -2.66 -15.68
C CYS A 502 18.18 -3.66 -14.72
N GLY A 503 17.26 -3.20 -13.86
CA GLY A 503 16.54 -4.04 -12.89
C GLY A 503 17.36 -4.49 -11.68
N TRP A 504 18.39 -3.74 -11.29
CA TRP A 504 19.29 -4.05 -10.16
C TRP A 504 18.99 -3.26 -8.90
N TYR A 505 18.29 -2.13 -9.05
CA TYR A 505 17.93 -1.27 -7.93
C TYR A 505 16.98 -1.97 -6.96
N GLY A 506 17.25 -1.87 -5.66
CA GLY A 506 16.40 -2.40 -4.59
C GLY A 506 16.54 -3.90 -4.31
N ASP A 507 17.09 -4.70 -5.21
CA ASP A 507 17.35 -6.12 -4.93
C ASP A 507 18.83 -6.44 -4.74
N ARG A 508 19.65 -5.95 -5.67
CA ARG A 508 21.10 -6.18 -5.65
C ARG A 508 21.84 -4.98 -5.09
N ILE A 509 21.38 -3.78 -5.44
CA ILE A 509 22.03 -2.51 -5.08
C ILE A 509 20.98 -1.50 -4.61
N VAL A 510 21.22 -0.90 -3.45
CA VAL A 510 20.52 0.30 -2.98
C VAL A 510 21.49 1.46 -3.00
N VAL A 511 21.01 2.62 -3.43
CA VAL A 511 21.80 3.85 -3.45
C VAL A 511 21.22 4.80 -2.43
N LEU A 512 21.99 5.19 -1.44
CA LEU A 512 21.60 6.16 -0.43
C LEU A 512 22.30 7.49 -0.66
N GLN A 513 21.51 8.56 -0.69
CA GLN A 513 22.05 9.91 -0.62
C GLN A 513 22.38 10.25 0.83
N ALA A 514 23.65 10.17 1.22
CA ALA A 514 24.11 10.53 2.55
C ALA A 514 25.61 10.89 2.53
N ASP A 515 26.06 11.56 3.59
CA ASP A 515 27.49 11.74 3.85
C ASP A 515 28.11 10.36 4.15
N PRO A 516 29.07 9.87 3.34
CA PRO A 516 29.71 8.57 3.58
C PRO A 516 30.40 8.46 4.95
N ALA A 517 30.73 9.59 5.60
CA ALA A 517 31.29 9.61 6.94
C ALA A 517 30.23 9.53 8.06
N LYS A 518 28.94 9.65 7.73
CA LYS A 518 27.82 9.75 8.70
C LYS A 518 26.63 8.91 8.26
N VAL A 519 26.87 7.63 7.96
CA VAL A 519 25.80 6.70 7.60
C VAL A 519 25.04 6.21 8.85
N PRO A 520 23.71 6.13 8.81
CA PRO A 520 22.89 5.70 9.96
C PRO A 520 22.81 4.18 10.12
N PHE A 521 23.76 3.45 9.52
CA PHE A 521 23.82 1.99 9.56
C PHE A 521 24.31 1.51 10.94
N PRO A 522 23.86 0.32 11.39
CA PRO A 522 24.16 -0.23 12.71
C PRO A 522 25.63 -0.58 12.95
#